data_AF-A0A7J7LG38-F1
#
_entry.id   AF-A0A7J7LG38-F1
#
_cell.length_a   1.000
_cell.length_b   1.000
_cell.length_c   1.000
_cell.angle_alpha   90.00
_cell.angle_beta   90.00
_cell.angle_gamma   90.00
#
_symmetry.space_group_name_H-M   'P 1'
#
loop_
_entity.id
_entity.type
_entity.pdbx_description
1 polymer ?
#
loop_
_entity_poly.entity_id
_entity_poly.type
_entity_poly.pdbx_seq_one_letter_code
_entity_poly.pdbx_strand_id
1 'polypeptide(L)'
;MEETMEELVQLSESMLQASALLADEDINDASSSTRSQTFLNVIALGNAGAGKSAVMNSLIGHPVLPTGENATKVATCVDLQRDSSLSNTSIVLQIENKSQTVSAREET
;
A
#
# COMPACT_ATOMS: atom_id res chain seq x y z
N MET A 1 -9.11 11.95 -17.53
CA MET A 1 -8.26 11.69 -16.34
C MET A 1 -8.72 10.41 -15.63
N GLU A 2 -10.03 10.10 -15.63
CA GLU A 2 -10.57 8.83 -15.13
C GLU A 2 -10.12 7.61 -15.97
N GLU A 3 -10.20 7.70 -17.31
CA GLU A 3 -9.76 6.65 -18.25
C GLU A 3 -8.29 6.22 -18.04
N THR A 4 -7.38 7.17 -17.80
CA THR A 4 -5.96 6.88 -17.60
C THR A 4 -5.65 6.13 -16.30
N MET A 5 -6.50 6.28 -15.27
CA MET A 5 -6.33 5.55 -14.01
C MET A 5 -6.83 4.11 -14.15
N GLU A 6 -7.93 3.88 -14.87
CA GLU A 6 -8.45 2.54 -15.13
C GLU A 6 -7.48 1.71 -15.97
N GLU A 7 -6.89 2.30 -17.01
CA GLU A 7 -5.83 1.65 -17.81
C GLU A 7 -4.63 1.27 -16.95
N LEU A 8 -4.25 2.13 -15.99
CA LEU A 8 -3.12 1.87 -15.10
C LEU A 8 -3.42 0.73 -14.12
N VAL A 9 -4.65 0.66 -13.61
CA VAL A 9 -5.12 -0.45 -12.77
C VAL A 9 -5.07 -1.75 -13.58
N GLN A 10 -5.61 -1.76 -14.79
CA GLN A 10 -5.62 -2.95 -15.65
C GLN A 10 -4.20 -3.43 -16.00
N LEU A 11 -3.30 -2.49 -16.30
CA LEU A 11 -1.89 -2.82 -16.53
C LEU A 11 -1.24 -3.41 -15.27
N SER A 12 -1.54 -2.87 -14.09
CA SER A 12 -0.99 -3.36 -12.82
C SER A 12 -1.38 -4.79 -12.53
N GLU A 13 -2.65 -5.15 -12.76
CA GLU A 13 -3.16 -6.50 -12.57
C GLU A 13 -2.52 -7.47 -13.56
N SER A 14 -2.38 -7.07 -14.83
CA SER A 14 -1.71 -7.88 -15.86
C SER A 14 -0.25 -8.17 -15.50
N MET A 15 0.48 -7.17 -14.98
CA MET A 15 1.88 -7.34 -14.58
C MET A 15 2.04 -8.28 -13.38
N LEU A 16 1.14 -8.19 -12.39
CA LEU A 16 1.08 -9.08 -11.23
C LEU A 16 0.77 -10.53 -11.64
N GLN A 17 -0.18 -10.73 -12.55
CA GLN A 17 -0.50 -12.06 -13.07
C GLN A 17 0.68 -12.66 -13.85
N ALA A 18 1.32 -11.87 -14.71
CA ALA A 18 2.47 -12.30 -15.48
C ALA A 18 3.65 -12.67 -14.58
N SER A 19 3.90 -11.92 -13.50
CA SER A 19 4.97 -12.25 -12.56
C SER A 19 4.69 -13.53 -11.78
N ALA A 20 3.47 -13.73 -11.29
CA ALA A 20 3.08 -14.96 -10.60
C ALA A 20 3.26 -16.21 -11.49
N LEU A 21 2.83 -16.12 -12.75
CA LEU A 21 3.04 -17.19 -13.74
C LEU A 21 4.52 -17.50 -14.00
N LEU A 22 5.39 -16.49 -14.00
CA LEU A 22 6.83 -16.67 -14.17
C LEU A 22 7.51 -17.24 -12.91
N ALA A 23 6.97 -16.94 -11.73
CA ALA A 23 7.48 -17.41 -10.45
C ALA A 23 7.01 -18.84 -10.10
N ASP A 24 6.12 -19.43 -10.90
CA ASP A 24 5.41 -20.70 -10.60
C ASP A 24 4.64 -20.64 -9.27
N GLU A 25 4.17 -19.43 -8.90
CA GLU A 25 3.42 -19.18 -7.68
C GLU A 25 1.90 -19.21 -7.98
N ASP A 26 1.15 -19.91 -7.14
CA ASP A 26 -0.31 -19.85 -7.18
C ASP A 26 -0.76 -18.42 -6.85
N ILE A 27 -1.50 -17.78 -7.77
CA ILE A 27 -2.01 -16.39 -7.65
C ILE A 27 -2.85 -16.18 -6.37
N ASN A 28 -3.36 -17.27 -5.79
CA ASN A 28 -4.19 -17.27 -4.59
C ASN A 28 -3.38 -17.26 -3.28
N ASP A 29 -2.05 -17.43 -3.33
CA ASP A 29 -1.18 -17.48 -2.17
C ASP A 29 -0.58 -16.11 -1.85
N ALA A 30 -1.42 -15.20 -1.33
CA ALA A 30 -0.99 -13.91 -0.79
C ALA A 30 0.00 -14.04 0.40
N SER A 31 0.24 -15.27 0.87
CA SER A 31 1.21 -15.66 1.90
C SER A 31 2.67 -15.64 1.42
N SER A 32 2.91 -15.64 0.11
CA SER A 32 4.27 -15.79 -0.42
C SER A 32 5.08 -14.52 -0.20
N SER A 33 5.94 -14.57 0.81
CA SER A 33 6.92 -13.56 1.20
C SER A 33 8.01 -13.25 0.15
N THR A 34 7.85 -13.70 -1.09
CA THR A 34 8.76 -13.48 -2.23
C THR A 34 8.54 -12.09 -2.86
N ARG A 35 8.74 -11.03 -2.07
CA ARG A 35 8.62 -9.64 -2.54
C ARG A 35 7.33 -9.40 -3.31
N SER A 36 6.23 -9.17 -2.59
CA SER A 36 5.02 -8.51 -3.10
C SER A 36 5.41 -7.52 -4.20
N GLN A 37 5.27 -7.91 -5.47
CA GLN A 37 5.87 -7.17 -6.57
C GLN A 37 4.94 -6.00 -6.83
N THR A 38 5.11 -4.94 -6.04
CA THR A 38 4.25 -3.77 -6.09
C THR A 38 4.45 -3.11 -7.45
N PHE A 39 3.42 -3.15 -8.29
CA PHE A 39 3.41 -2.46 -9.59
C PHE A 39 3.83 -0.98 -9.46
N LEU A 40 3.51 -0.36 -8.32
CA LEU A 40 3.87 1.01 -8.01
C LEU A 40 4.52 1.11 -6.62
N ASN A 41 5.64 1.81 -6.56
CA ASN A 41 6.29 2.23 -5.33
C ASN A 41 6.19 3.75 -5.18
N VAL A 42 5.68 4.21 -4.05
CA VAL A 42 5.58 5.64 -3.74
C VAL A 42 6.58 6.01 -2.66
N ILE A 43 7.39 7.04 -2.94
CA ILE A 43 8.41 7.54 -2.02
C ILE A 43 8.11 9.00 -1.68
N ALA A 44 7.91 9.30 -0.40
CA ALA A 44 7.75 10.67 0.08
C ALA A 44 9.11 11.28 0.44
N LEU A 45 9.53 12.33 -0.27
CA LEU A 45 10.78 13.05 -0.02
C LEU A 45 10.53 14.53 0.28
N GLY A 46 11.39 15.17 1.08
CA GLY A 46 11.28 16.58 1.46
C GLY A 46 11.85 16.87 2.86
N ASN A 47 11.95 18.17 3.20
CA ASN A 47 12.52 18.63 4.47
C ASN A 47 11.77 18.08 5.70
N ALA A 48 12.44 18.12 6.85
CA ALA A 48 11.81 17.84 8.14
C ALA A 48 10.62 18.81 8.34
N GLY A 49 9.48 18.30 8.81
CA GLY A 49 8.27 19.11 9.01
C GLY A 49 7.45 19.43 7.74
N ALA A 50 7.87 19.03 6.54
CA ALA A 50 7.14 19.31 5.30
C ALA A 50 5.82 18.52 5.12
N GLY A 51 5.41 17.72 6.11
CA GLY A 51 4.14 16.99 6.05
C GLY A 51 4.15 15.67 5.27
N LYS A 52 5.32 15.11 4.91
CA LYS A 52 5.45 13.84 4.17
C LYS A 52 4.55 12.71 4.72
N SER A 53 4.67 12.41 6.01
CA SER A 53 3.86 11.37 6.68
C SER A 53 2.38 11.74 6.74
N ALA A 54 2.04 13.02 6.81
CA ALA A 54 0.65 13.47 6.82
C ALA A 54 -0.01 13.22 5.46
N VAL A 55 0.69 13.54 4.36
CA VAL A 55 0.22 13.24 3.00
C VAL A 55 0.07 11.73 2.80
N MET A 56 1.05 10.94 3.23
CA MET A 56 0.97 9.48 3.12
C MET A 56 -0.20 8.91 3.95
N ASN A 57 -0.43 9.39 5.17
CA ASN A 57 -1.59 9.01 5.97
C ASN A 57 -2.92 9.39 5.29
N SER A 58 -2.99 10.55 4.63
CA SER A 58 -4.15 10.94 3.84
C SER A 58 -4.37 10.04 2.61
N LEU A 59 -3.30 9.64 1.91
CA LEU A 59 -3.40 8.71 0.78
C LEU A 59 -3.86 7.32 1.22
N ILE A 60 -3.43 6.86 2.39
CA ILE A 60 -3.88 5.59 2.98
C ILE A 60 -5.31 5.71 3.53
N GLY A 61 -5.74 6.92 3.90
CA GLY A 61 -7.01 7.16 4.59
C GLY A 61 -6.98 6.76 6.07
N HIS A 62 -5.80 6.47 6.63
CA HIS A 62 -5.60 6.05 8.01
C HIS A 62 -4.28 6.61 8.59
N PRO A 63 -4.25 7.09 9.85
CA PRO A 63 -3.07 7.69 10.46
C PRO A 63 -2.07 6.64 10.95
N VAL A 64 -1.31 6.03 10.03
CA VAL A 64 -0.37 4.94 10.34
C VAL A 64 1.04 5.42 10.63
N LEU A 65 1.49 6.44 9.91
CA LEU A 65 2.82 7.00 10.04
C LEU A 65 2.85 8.09 11.10
N PRO A 66 3.95 8.23 11.87
CA PRO A 66 4.09 9.30 12.85
C PRO A 66 4.11 10.67 12.14
N THR A 67 3.31 11.60 12.66
CA THR A 67 3.22 13.00 12.20
C THR A 67 3.60 13.95 13.35
N GLY A 68 4.29 15.04 13.03
CA GLY A 68 4.76 16.03 14.03
C GLY A 68 6.22 16.45 13.82
N GLU A 69 6.72 17.30 14.72
CA GLU A 69 8.10 17.78 14.70
C GLU A 69 9.05 16.61 15.02
N ASN A 70 10.02 16.35 14.14
CA ASN A 70 10.95 15.21 14.22
C ASN A 70 10.31 13.80 14.17
N ALA A 71 9.14 13.66 13.52
CA ALA A 71 8.40 12.40 13.50
C ALA A 71 9.10 11.26 12.72
N THR A 72 9.63 11.54 11.54
CA THR A 72 10.30 10.52 10.70
C THR A 72 11.81 10.65 10.84
N LYS A 73 12.39 9.88 11.77
CA LYS A 73 13.84 9.85 12.02
C LYS A 73 14.58 8.80 11.19
N VAL A 74 13.85 7.81 10.67
CA VAL A 74 14.35 6.68 9.89
C VAL A 74 13.38 6.45 8.73
N ALA A 75 13.85 5.89 7.63
CA ALA A 75 12.99 5.46 6.54
C ALA A 75 12.00 4.40 7.05
N THR A 76 10.70 4.64 6.81
CA THR A 76 9.64 3.69 7.15
C THR A 76 9.09 3.12 5.85
N CYS A 77 9.19 1.81 5.69
CA CYS A 77 8.51 1.10 4.60
C CYS A 77 7.13 0.66 5.08
N VAL A 78 6.12 0.87 4.24
CA VAL A 78 4.75 0.44 4.49
C VAL A 78 4.29 -0.32 3.26
N ASP A 79 3.96 -1.59 3.44
CA ASP A 79 3.38 -2.40 2.37
C ASP A 79 1.86 -2.39 2.52
N LEU A 80 1.17 -2.22 1.40
CA LEU A 80 -0.28 -2.21 1.31
C LEU A 80 -0.73 -3.49 0.61
N GLN A 81 -1.56 -4.27 1.29
CA GLN A 81 -2.21 -5.45 0.73
C GLN A 81 -3.72 -5.25 0.73
N ARG A 82 -4.39 -5.68 -0.34
CA ARG A 82 -5.86 -5.75 -0.32
C ARG A 82 -6.27 -6.87 0.62
N ASP A 83 -7.25 -6.61 1.46
CA ASP A 83 -7.89 -7.68 2.22
C ASP A 83 -8.58 -8.67 1.26
N SER A 84 -8.41 -9.97 1.47
CA SER A 84 -8.99 -11.02 0.61
C SER A 84 -10.48 -11.26 0.89
N SER A 85 -11.06 -10.53 1.85
CA SER A 85 -12.49 -10.49 2.09
C SER A 85 -13.23 -9.82 0.92
N LEU A 86 -14.46 -10.25 0.63
CA LEU A 86 -15.28 -9.77 -0.49
C LEU A 86 -15.67 -8.27 -0.40
N SER A 87 -15.29 -7.58 0.68
CA SER A 87 -15.50 -6.16 0.84
C SER A 87 -14.24 -5.40 0.44
N ASN A 88 -14.31 -4.64 -0.67
CA ASN A 88 -13.25 -3.71 -1.10
C ASN A 88 -13.08 -2.50 -0.15
N THR A 89 -13.40 -2.65 1.13
CA THR A 89 -13.47 -1.57 2.13
C THR A 89 -12.32 -1.62 3.14
N SER A 90 -11.47 -2.65 3.07
CA SER A 90 -10.33 -2.88 3.96
C SER A 90 -9.02 -3.05 3.19
N ILE A 91 -7.95 -2.53 3.78
CA ILE A 91 -6.57 -2.77 3.37
C ILE A 91 -5.78 -3.29 4.57
N VAL A 92 -4.86 -4.21 4.33
CA VAL A 92 -3.91 -4.70 5.32
C VAL A 92 -2.62 -3.91 5.16
N LEU A 93 -2.19 -3.27 6.24
CA LEU A 93 -0.96 -2.51 6.32
C LEU A 93 0.11 -3.39 6.98
N GLN A 94 1.29 -3.49 6.37
CA GLN A 94 2.43 -4.16 6.97
C GLN A 94 3.57 -3.17 7.21
N ILE A 95 3.98 -3.03 8.47
CA ILE A 95 5.05 -2.13 8.92
C ILE A 95 5.99 -2.92 9.82
N GLU A 96 7.26 -3.04 9.46
CA GLU A 96 8.30 -3.67 10.31
C GLU A 96 7.86 -5.03 10.92
N ASN A 97 7.26 -5.89 10.09
CA ASN A 97 6.71 -7.22 10.45
C ASN A 97 5.44 -7.23 11.32
N LYS A 98 4.77 -6.08 11.49
CA LYS A 98 3.44 -6.02 12.10
C LYS A 98 2.40 -5.77 11.02
N SER A 99 1.38 -6.63 10.97
CA SER A 99 0.23 -6.47 10.08
C SER A 99 -0.95 -5.87 10.84
N GLN A 100 -1.63 -4.91 10.23
CA GLN A 100 -2.83 -4.27 10.77
C GLN A 100 -3.86 -4.08 9.64
N THR A 101 -5.03 -4.69 9.78
CA THR A 101 -6.16 -4.38 8.90
C THR A 101 -6.77 -3.04 9.28
N VAL A 102 -6.93 -2.16 8.31
CA VAL A 102 -7.61 -0.88 8.47
C VAL A 102 -8.72 -0.76 7.44
N SER A 103 -9.86 -0.26 7.88
CA SER A 103 -10.98 0.11 7.00
C SER A 103 -11.14 1.62 7.00
N ALA A 104 -11.62 2.16 5.88
CA ALA A 104 -12.07 3.54 5.83
C ALA A 104 -13.14 3.75 6.91
N ARG A 105 -13.00 4.80 7.72
CA ARG A 105 -13.99 5.12 8.76
C ARG A 105 -15.32 5.45 8.09
N GLU A 106 -16.38 4.78 8.51
CA GLU A 106 -17.76 5.22 8.28
C GLU A 106 -17.95 6.48 9.16
N GLU A 107 -17.82 7.67 8.57
CA GLU A 107 -18.24 8.90 9.25
C GLU A 107 -19.77 8.88 9.41
N THR A 108 -20.24 8.95 10.66
CA THR A 108 -21.65 9.20 11.02
C THR A 108 -21.91 10.70 11.10
#